data_AF-R5BRQ6-F1
#
_entry.id   AF-R5BRQ6-F1
#
_cell.length_a   1.000
_cell.length_b   1.000
_cell.length_c   1.000
_cell.angle_alpha   90.00
_cell.angle_beta   90.00
_cell.angle_gamma   90.00
#
_symmetry.space_group_name_H-M   'P 1'
#
loop_
_entity.id
_entity.type
_entity.pdbx_description
1 polymer ?
#
loop_
_entity_poly.entity_id
_entity_poly.type
_entity_poly.pdbx_seq_one_letter_code
_entity_poly.pdbx_strand_id
1 'polypeptide(L)'
;MKKIKCDWFGEGEELYFNIMRLAEFEKAIGRPIQRLFIEGFFLDDLFIAYEIGLRHEGRRKPQFYINKIQELMDSKDLSIGELIAPVQKALIASGVAGKQAYYGMFPEELTDDEKDELEAEESAKN
;
A
#
# COMPACT_ATOMS: atom_id res chain seq x y z
N MET A 1 -11.29 -6.93 3.84
CA MET A 1 -10.12 -6.15 3.40
C MET A 1 -9.32 -6.98 2.44
N LYS A 2 -9.06 -6.43 1.27
CA LYS A 2 -8.23 -7.07 0.25
C LYS A 2 -6.78 -7.09 0.73
N LYS A 3 -6.11 -8.23 0.52
CA LYS A 3 -4.70 -8.38 0.80
C LYS A 3 -3.93 -8.47 -0.51
N ILE A 4 -2.76 -7.86 -0.54
CA ILE A 4 -1.93 -7.76 -1.74
C ILE A 4 -0.75 -8.71 -1.59
N LYS A 5 -0.62 -9.66 -2.51
CA LYS A 5 0.51 -10.58 -2.53
C LYS A 5 1.85 -9.81 -2.61
N CYS A 6 2.82 -10.19 -1.77
CA CYS A 6 4.11 -9.54 -1.60
C CYS A 6 5.21 -10.58 -1.27
N ASP A 7 5.74 -11.24 -2.29
CA ASP A 7 6.73 -12.33 -2.13
C ASP A 7 8.17 -11.85 -1.82
N TRP A 8 8.36 -10.56 -1.54
CA TRP A 8 9.69 -9.98 -1.33
C TRP A 8 10.34 -10.43 -0.02
N PHE A 9 9.55 -10.72 1.01
CA PHE A 9 10.03 -10.98 2.37
C PHE A 9 9.80 -12.41 2.85
N GLY A 10 9.02 -13.18 2.10
CA GLY A 10 8.72 -14.59 2.28
C GLY A 10 7.78 -15.07 1.19
N GLU A 11 7.80 -16.36 0.89
CA GLU A 11 6.97 -16.94 -0.17
C GLU A 11 5.48 -16.90 0.21
N GLY A 12 4.65 -16.33 -0.67
CA GLY A 12 3.21 -16.30 -0.50
C GLY A 12 2.70 -15.28 0.52
N GLU A 13 3.57 -14.41 1.04
CA GLU A 13 3.20 -13.41 2.01
C GLU A 13 2.25 -12.36 1.43
N GLU A 14 1.36 -11.85 2.27
CA GLU A 14 0.37 -10.85 1.88
C GLU A 14 0.52 -9.57 2.70
N LEU A 15 0.29 -8.43 2.06
CA LEU A 15 0.39 -7.09 2.61
C LEU A 15 -1.01 -6.46 2.69
N TYR A 16 -1.37 -5.89 3.85
CA TYR A 16 -2.63 -5.14 3.98
C TYR A 16 -2.63 -4.11 5.11
N PHE A 17 -3.53 -3.12 5.00
CA PHE A 17 -3.76 -2.09 6.01
C PHE A 17 -5.24 -2.00 6.39
N ASN A 18 -5.59 -2.28 7.67
CA ASN A 18 -6.86 -1.82 8.26
C ASN A 18 -6.71 -0.43 8.85
N ILE A 19 -7.82 0.15 9.31
CA ILE A 19 -7.88 1.42 10.03
C ILE A 19 -6.82 1.52 11.14
N MET A 20 -6.63 0.47 11.97
CA MET A 20 -5.61 0.51 13.02
C MET A 20 -4.20 0.61 12.45
N ARG A 21 -3.86 -0.17 11.42
CA ARG A 21 -2.56 -0.11 10.75
C ARG A 21 -2.34 1.18 9.99
N LEU A 22 -3.38 1.75 9.38
CA LEU A 22 -3.32 3.07 8.75
C LEU A 22 -3.01 4.13 9.81
N ALA A 23 -3.71 4.13 10.95
CA ALA A 23 -3.45 5.07 12.04
C ALA A 23 -2.03 4.91 12.61
N GLU A 24 -1.55 3.68 12.78
CA GLU A 24 -0.17 3.41 13.19
C GLU A 24 0.84 3.92 12.16
N PHE A 25 0.57 3.68 10.87
CA PHE A 25 1.45 4.09 9.78
C PHE A 25 1.53 5.61 9.67
N GLU A 26 0.39 6.29 9.64
CA GLU A 26 0.30 7.76 9.61
C GLU A 26 1.03 8.41 10.78
N LYS A 27 0.87 7.84 11.99
CA LYS A 27 1.59 8.28 13.19
C LYS A 27 3.10 8.08 13.05
N ALA A 28 3.54 6.96 12.49
CA ALA A 28 4.95 6.62 12.36
C ALA A 28 5.67 7.50 11.32
N ILE A 29 5.03 7.80 10.20
CA ILE A 29 5.59 8.68 9.15
C ILE A 29 5.41 10.17 9.46
N GLY A 30 4.59 10.51 10.46
CA GLY A 30 4.41 11.90 10.93
C GLY A 30 3.69 12.82 9.95
N ARG A 31 3.03 12.26 8.92
CA ARG A 31 2.28 13.01 7.90
C ARG A 31 1.07 12.23 7.40
N PRO A 32 0.01 12.90 6.91
CA PRO A 32 -1.17 12.23 6.40
C PRO A 32 -0.85 11.25 5.27
N ILE A 33 -1.44 10.06 5.27
CA ILE A 33 -1.21 9.02 4.25
C ILE A 33 -1.52 9.54 2.85
N GLN A 34 -2.50 10.44 2.72
CA GLN A 34 -2.88 11.04 1.43
C GLN A 34 -1.71 11.78 0.77
N ARG A 35 -0.76 12.32 1.55
CA ARG A 35 0.41 13.00 1.00
C ARG A 35 1.35 12.07 0.25
N LEU A 36 1.37 10.77 0.59
CA LEU A 36 2.21 9.79 -0.11
C LEU A 36 1.83 9.67 -1.60
N PHE A 37 0.56 9.90 -1.95
CA PHE A 37 0.09 9.85 -3.34
C PHE A 37 0.43 11.11 -4.15
N ILE A 38 0.88 12.19 -3.48
CA ILE A 38 1.20 13.48 -4.10
C ILE A 38 2.71 13.72 -4.08
N GLU A 39 3.33 13.51 -2.91
CA GLU A 39 4.75 13.76 -2.64
C GLU A 39 5.63 12.52 -2.91
N GLY A 40 5.03 11.34 -2.99
CA GLY A 40 5.74 10.07 -3.09
C GLY A 40 6.21 9.53 -1.74
N PHE A 41 6.85 8.37 -1.79
CA PHE A 41 7.40 7.67 -0.62
C PHE A 41 8.85 8.07 -0.40
N PHE A 42 9.20 8.35 0.85
CA PHE A 42 10.57 8.31 1.32
C PHE A 42 10.96 6.87 1.68
N LEU A 43 12.26 6.58 1.77
CA LEU A 43 12.75 5.22 2.03
C LEU A 43 12.32 4.70 3.41
N ASP A 44 12.28 5.57 4.41
CA ASP A 44 11.79 5.24 5.74
C ASP A 44 10.29 4.91 5.75
N ASP A 45 9.46 5.63 4.98
CA ASP A 45 8.04 5.27 4.80
C ASP A 45 7.89 3.83 4.31
N LEU A 46 8.73 3.42 3.36
CA LEU A 46 8.70 2.08 2.77
C LEU A 46 8.98 1.00 3.81
N PHE A 47 10.01 1.20 4.64
CA PHE A 47 10.38 0.23 5.68
C PHE A 47 9.30 0.11 6.75
N ILE A 48 8.76 1.24 7.19
CA ILE A 48 7.68 1.29 8.18
C ILE A 48 6.41 0.64 7.61
N ALA A 49 6.08 0.90 6.34
CA ALA A 49 4.93 0.31 5.69
C ALA A 49 5.01 -1.22 5.66
N TYR A 50 6.18 -1.79 5.35
CA TYR A 50 6.38 -3.23 5.37
C TYR A 50 6.31 -3.83 6.78
N GLU A 51 6.93 -3.19 7.77
CA GLU A 51 6.84 -3.63 9.17
C GLU A 51 5.39 -3.71 9.65
N ILE A 52 4.59 -2.69 9.34
CA ILE A 52 3.20 -2.61 9.79
C ILE A 52 2.31 -3.57 8.98
N GLY A 53 2.41 -3.52 7.65
CA GLY A 53 1.54 -4.26 6.75
C GLY A 53 1.78 -5.78 6.80
N LEU A 54 3.02 -6.23 7.01
CA LEU A 54 3.39 -7.65 7.08
C LEU A 54 3.43 -8.18 8.52
N ARG A 55 3.09 -7.38 9.53
CA ARG A 55 3.17 -7.79 10.95
C ARG A 55 2.43 -9.10 11.29
N HIS A 56 1.40 -9.43 10.50
CA HIS A 56 0.64 -10.67 10.65
C HIS A 56 1.36 -11.92 10.11
N GLU A 57 2.27 -11.76 9.16
CA GLU A 57 3.16 -12.82 8.65
C GLU A 57 4.33 -13.09 9.62
N GLY A 58 4.52 -12.21 10.58
CA GLY A 58 5.50 -12.36 11.66
C GLY A 58 5.93 -11.01 12.21
N ARG A 59 6.25 -10.98 13.52
CA ARG A 59 6.82 -9.78 14.16
C ARG A 59 8.31 -9.69 13.84
N ARG A 60 8.65 -9.11 12.70
CA ARG A 60 10.02 -8.87 12.25
C ARG A 60 10.44 -7.45 12.62
N LYS A 61 11.72 -7.28 12.97
CA LYS A 61 12.27 -5.96 13.31
C LYS A 61 12.48 -5.14 12.02
N PRO A 62 12.46 -3.80 12.08
CA PRO A 62 12.76 -2.93 10.92
C PRO A 62 14.02 -3.33 10.15
N GLN A 63 15.09 -3.71 10.87
CA GLN A 63 16.37 -4.13 10.29
C GLN A 63 16.25 -5.32 9.32
N PHE A 64 15.28 -6.22 9.53
CA PHE A 64 15.03 -7.33 8.61
C PHE A 64 14.62 -6.81 7.23
N TYR A 65 13.70 -5.86 7.17
CA TYR A 65 13.18 -5.29 5.93
C TYR A 65 14.24 -4.48 5.20
N ILE A 66 15.04 -3.69 5.93
CA ILE A 66 16.17 -2.94 5.38
C ILE A 66 17.17 -3.89 4.71
N ASN A 67 17.59 -4.94 5.43
CA ASN A 67 18.55 -5.92 4.89
C ASN A 67 18.00 -6.64 3.65
N LYS A 68 16.73 -7.05 3.70
CA LYS A 68 16.09 -7.74 2.56
C LYS A 68 15.96 -6.84 1.34
N ILE A 69 15.62 -5.56 1.53
CA ILE A 69 15.56 -4.60 0.43
C ILE A 69 16.95 -4.40 -0.19
N GLN A 70 18.00 -4.26 0.61
CA GLN A 70 19.37 -4.20 0.11
C GLN A 70 19.74 -5.44 -0.72
N GLU A 71 19.46 -6.64 -0.20
CA GLU A 71 19.70 -7.90 -0.93
C GLU A 71 18.92 -7.95 -2.25
N LEU A 72 17.66 -7.52 -2.27
CA LEU A 72 16.82 -7.50 -3.48
C LEU A 72 17.35 -6.53 -4.53
N MET A 73 17.79 -5.34 -4.11
CA MET A 73 18.39 -4.36 -5.01
C MET A 73 19.70 -4.88 -5.61
N ASP A 74 20.55 -5.52 -4.80
CA ASP A 74 21.85 -6.03 -5.24
C ASP A 74 21.74 -7.26 -6.15
N SER A 75 20.70 -8.10 -5.95
CA SER A 75 20.60 -9.42 -6.61
C SER A 75 19.60 -9.50 -7.77
N LYS A 76 18.56 -8.66 -7.79
CA LYS A 76 17.44 -8.79 -8.74
C LYS A 76 17.25 -7.55 -9.63
N ASP A 77 18.15 -6.58 -9.58
CA ASP A 77 18.03 -5.30 -10.30
C ASP A 77 16.66 -4.61 -10.05
N LEU A 78 16.11 -4.84 -8.85
CA LEU A 78 14.82 -4.29 -8.42
C LEU A 78 14.99 -2.81 -8.15
N SER A 79 14.13 -2.00 -8.77
CA SER A 79 14.04 -0.58 -8.49
C SER A 79 13.26 -0.32 -7.19
N ILE A 80 13.52 0.83 -6.56
CA ILE A 80 12.72 1.31 -5.42
C ILE A 80 11.23 1.44 -5.80
N GLY A 81 10.93 1.81 -7.05
CA GLY A 81 9.55 1.89 -7.54
C GLY A 81 8.81 0.55 -7.48
N GLU A 82 9.47 -0.55 -7.83
CA GLU A 82 8.89 -1.90 -7.75
C GLU A 82 8.66 -2.35 -6.30
N LEU A 83 9.51 -1.90 -5.38
CA LEU A 83 9.31 -2.13 -3.95
C LEU A 83 8.20 -1.25 -3.38
N ILE A 84 7.93 -0.07 -3.92
CA ILE A 84 6.80 0.78 -3.48
C ILE A 84 5.46 0.21 -3.97
N ALA A 85 5.42 -0.35 -5.18
CA ALA A 85 4.20 -0.80 -5.83
C ALA A 85 3.25 -1.65 -4.96
N PRO A 86 3.69 -2.72 -4.25
CA PRO A 86 2.79 -3.49 -3.40
C PRO A 86 2.25 -2.68 -2.21
N VAL A 87 3.04 -1.78 -1.63
CA VAL A 87 2.61 -0.88 -0.55
C VAL A 87 1.53 0.07 -1.04
N GLN A 88 1.77 0.75 -2.16
CA GLN A 88 0.80 1.67 -2.74
C GLN A 88 -0.51 0.96 -3.08
N LYS A 89 -0.42 -0.25 -3.66
CA LYS A 89 -1.58 -1.08 -3.98
C LYS A 89 -2.34 -1.50 -2.71
N ALA A 90 -1.65 -1.85 -1.63
CA ALA A 90 -2.27 -2.22 -0.36
C ALA A 90 -2.93 -1.02 0.37
N LEU A 91 -2.36 0.18 0.25
CA LEU A 91 -2.98 1.40 0.75
C LEU A 91 -4.25 1.72 -0.03
N ILE A 92 -4.23 1.68 -1.36
CA ILE A 92 -5.43 1.89 -2.18
C ILE A 92 -6.51 0.85 -1.84
N ALA A 93 -6.12 -0.43 -1.71
CA ALA A 93 -7.01 -1.53 -1.34
C ALA A 93 -7.64 -1.38 0.05
N SER A 94 -7.08 -0.53 0.93
CA SER A 94 -7.68 -0.20 2.23
C SER A 94 -8.83 0.80 2.15
N GLY A 95 -8.97 1.49 1.01
CA GLY A 95 -9.96 2.56 0.80
C GLY A 95 -9.48 3.95 1.20
N VAL A 96 -8.26 4.11 1.74
CA VAL A 96 -7.74 5.42 2.21
C VAL A 96 -7.63 6.47 1.10
N ALA A 97 -7.51 6.03 -0.16
CA ALA A 97 -7.42 6.88 -1.35
C ALA A 97 -8.78 7.16 -2.01
N GLY A 98 -9.88 6.61 -1.48
CA GLY A 98 -11.23 6.76 -2.02
C GLY A 98 -11.59 5.73 -3.11
N LYS A 99 -12.88 5.68 -3.47
CA LYS A 99 -13.45 4.71 -4.42
C LYS A 99 -12.85 4.83 -5.82
N GLN A 100 -12.69 6.05 -6.34
CA GLN A 100 -12.08 6.29 -7.66
C GLN A 100 -10.69 5.65 -7.78
N ALA A 101 -9.82 5.85 -6.78
CA ALA A 101 -8.50 5.24 -6.77
C ALA A 101 -8.57 3.71 -6.62
N TYR A 102 -9.51 3.21 -5.82
CA TYR A 102 -9.74 1.77 -5.64
C TYR A 102 -10.06 1.07 -6.97
N TYR A 103 -11.13 1.49 -7.66
CA TYR A 103 -11.53 0.85 -8.92
C TYR A 103 -10.60 1.17 -10.08
N GLY A 104 -9.85 2.28 -10.03
CA GLY A 104 -8.75 2.52 -10.96
C GLY A 104 -7.61 1.49 -10.82
N MET A 105 -7.39 0.96 -9.62
CA MET A 105 -6.38 -0.07 -9.34
C MET A 105 -6.92 -1.51 -9.51
N PHE A 106 -8.23 -1.70 -9.28
CA PHE A 106 -8.93 -2.98 -9.34
C PHE A 106 -10.17 -2.88 -10.25
N PRO A 107 -9.99 -2.59 -11.56
CA PRO A 107 -11.11 -2.38 -12.48
C PRO A 107 -11.95 -3.64 -12.66
N GLU A 108 -11.38 -4.83 -12.45
CA GLU A 108 -12.09 -6.11 -12.48
C GLU A 108 -13.14 -6.26 -11.37
N GLU A 109 -13.07 -5.43 -10.33
CA GLU A 109 -14.03 -5.42 -9.22
C GLU A 109 -15.11 -4.35 -9.39
N LEU A 110 -15.05 -3.53 -10.45
CA LEU A 110 -16.04 -2.49 -10.70
C LEU A 110 -17.34 -3.10 -11.27
N THR A 111 -18.40 -3.04 -10.48
CA THR A 111 -19.77 -3.37 -10.89
C THR A 111 -20.49 -2.19 -11.54
N ASP A 112 -21.59 -2.46 -12.25
CA ASP A 112 -22.43 -1.40 -12.84
C ASP A 112 -22.99 -0.45 -11.76
N ASP A 113 -23.41 -0.98 -10.61
CA ASP A 113 -23.91 -0.17 -9.48
C ASP A 113 -22.83 0.79 -8.95
N GLU A 114 -21.60 0.30 -8.77
CA GLU A 114 -20.47 1.12 -8.29
C GLU A 114 -20.06 2.17 -9.32
N LYS A 115 -20.19 1.86 -10.61
CA LYS A 115 -19.93 2.80 -11.70
C LYS A 115 -20.94 3.95 -11.68
N ASP A 116 -22.24 3.64 -11.54
CA ASP A 116 -23.29 4.66 -11.45
C ASP A 116 -23.08 5.57 -10.22
N GLU A 117 -22.68 5.01 -9.08
CA GLU A 117 -22.32 5.78 -7.89
C GLU A 117 -21.15 6.74 -8.13
N LEU A 118 -20.08 6.28 -8.80
CA LEU A 118 -18.92 7.10 -9.13
C LEU A 118 -19.28 8.26 -10.07
N GLU A 119 -20.08 8.00 -11.10
CA GLU A 119 -20.55 9.02 -12.04
C GLU A 119 -21.44 10.07 -11.35
N ALA A 120 -22.30 9.65 -10.41
CA ALA A 120 -23.10 10.55 -9.60
C ALA A 120 -22.25 11.40 -8.65
N GLU A 121 -21.24 10.81 -7.99
CA GLU A 121 -20.30 11.52 -7.12
C GLU A 121 -19.45 12.55 -7.89
N GLU A 122 -19.03 12.24 -9.13
CA GLU A 122 -18.32 13.18 -10.00
C GLU A 122 -19.22 14.32 -10.46
N SER A 123 -20.46 14.02 -10.85
CA SER A 123 -21.43 15.02 -11.29
C SER A 123 -21.82 16.00 -10.19
N ALA A 124 -21.80 15.57 -8.92
CA ALA A 124 -22.10 16.43 -7.77
C ALA A 124 -20.93 17.34 -7.35
N LYS A 125 -19.70 17.09 -7.83
CA LYS A 125 -18.51 17.89 -7.53
C LYS A 125 -18.21 18.99 -8.56
N ASN A 126 -18.88 18.94 -9.72
CA ASN A 126 -18.79 19.92 -10.82
C ASN A 126 -19.94 20.94 -10.76
#